data_AF-A0A3D3GK87-F1
#
_entry.id   AF-A0A3D3GK87-F1
#
_cell.length_a   1.000
_cell.length_b   1.000
_cell.length_c   1.000
_cell.angle_alpha   90.00
_cell.angle_beta   90.00
_cell.angle_gamma   90.00
#
_symmetry.space_group_name_H-M   'P 1'
#
loop_
_entity.id
_entity.type
_entity.pdbx_description
1 polymer ?
#
loop_
_entity_poly.entity_id
_entity_poly.type
_entity_poly.pdbx_seq_one_letter_code
_entity_poly.pdbx_strand_id
1 'polypeptide(L)'
;MKRIQFFAMGFLLVMSAWVPRAEASNYPPDYPMCYEREIAEVGPFKLIKETLNPYARAFRLTVAYNGELKNSADVGFWIRLNGQEITVRAEQGRYNDVFVELHSSLHNCTMAGSNGWQCESPDAFEKRIFYYAADQNGRENDWDVEVAAVAKGRWDSNRGKNYQARFGANRDCR
;
A
#
# COMPACT_ATOMS: atom_id res chain seq x y z
N MET A 1 61.03 52.84 23.32
CA MET A 1 61.12 51.78 24.35
C MET A 1 60.00 52.06 25.35
N LYS A 2 59.07 51.20 25.76
CA LYS A 2 58.92 49.73 25.82
C LYS A 2 57.41 49.43 25.78
N ARG A 3 57.06 48.26 25.23
CA ARG A 3 55.70 47.75 24.95
C ARG A 3 54.95 47.32 26.22
N ILE A 4 53.63 47.47 26.25
CA ILE A 4 52.74 46.69 27.13
C ILE A 4 51.69 46.03 26.23
N GLN A 5 51.77 44.71 26.15
CA GLN A 5 50.95 43.86 25.30
C GLN A 5 49.63 43.53 26.00
N PHE A 6 48.53 43.68 25.26
CA PHE A 6 47.25 43.05 25.54
C PHE A 6 47.38 41.53 25.38
N PHE A 7 46.91 40.76 26.38
CA PHE A 7 46.62 39.34 26.21
C PHE A 7 45.35 39.00 26.99
N ALA A 8 44.21 39.04 26.30
CA ALA A 8 43.01 38.34 26.70
C ALA A 8 43.00 37.02 25.91
N MET A 9 43.34 35.91 26.56
CA MET A 9 43.31 34.59 25.94
C MET A 9 42.13 33.81 26.50
N GLY A 10 41.17 33.55 25.61
CA GLY A 10 39.88 32.93 25.90
C GLY A 10 40.01 31.49 26.39
N PHE A 11 39.14 31.15 27.34
CA PHE A 11 38.93 29.81 27.85
C PHE A 11 37.91 29.11 26.93
N LEU A 12 38.37 28.30 25.99
CA LEU A 12 37.51 27.46 25.16
C LEU A 12 37.16 26.18 25.93
N LEU A 13 35.93 26.13 26.46
CA LEU A 13 35.33 24.93 27.03
C LEU A 13 34.99 23.96 25.90
N VAL A 14 35.78 22.89 25.76
CA VAL A 14 35.46 21.77 24.88
C VAL A 14 34.38 20.93 25.57
N MET A 15 33.12 21.21 25.25
CA MET A 15 32.05 20.26 25.53
C MET A 15 32.11 19.17 24.47
N SER A 16 32.77 18.06 24.80
CA SER A 16 32.61 16.78 24.11
C SER A 16 31.18 16.31 24.32
N ALA A 17 30.30 16.73 23.41
CA ALA A 17 28.95 16.22 23.31
C ALA A 17 29.05 14.71 23.07
N TRP A 18 28.75 13.94 24.11
CA TRP A 18 28.28 12.57 23.96
C TRP A 18 26.98 12.68 23.19
N VAL A 19 27.05 12.55 21.86
CA VAL A 19 25.86 12.39 21.05
C VAL A 19 25.39 10.97 21.37
N PRO A 20 24.29 10.77 22.11
CA PRO A 20 23.69 9.45 22.14
C PRO A 20 23.47 9.07 20.68
N ARG A 21 24.01 7.93 20.24
CA ARG A 21 23.61 7.35 18.96
C ARG A 21 22.10 7.21 19.05
N ALA A 22 21.38 8.00 18.25
CA ALA A 22 19.98 7.71 18.01
C ALA A 22 19.96 6.30 17.41
N GLU A 23 19.56 5.32 18.22
CA GLU A 23 19.20 4.01 17.71
C GLU A 23 17.98 4.26 16.84
N ALA A 24 18.18 4.22 15.52
CA ALA A 24 17.07 4.15 14.60
C ALA A 24 16.26 2.92 15.04
N SER A 25 15.00 3.15 15.40
CA SER A 25 14.06 2.12 15.78
C SER A 25 14.12 0.97 14.76
N ASN A 26 14.48 -0.24 15.21
CA ASN A 26 14.39 -1.46 14.41
C ASN A 26 12.93 -1.93 14.22
N TYR A 27 11.94 -1.17 14.72
CA TYR A 27 10.56 -1.44 14.39
C TYR A 27 10.32 -1.03 12.93
N PRO A 28 9.45 -1.75 12.19
CA PRO A 28 8.99 -1.26 10.89
C PRO A 28 8.49 0.17 11.07
N PRO A 29 8.57 1.05 10.06
CA PRO A 29 8.10 2.42 10.19
C PRO A 29 6.68 2.41 10.78
N ASP A 30 6.59 2.90 12.03
CA ASP A 30 5.37 2.86 12.83
C ASP A 30 4.52 4.05 12.36
N TYR A 31 3.84 3.83 11.24
CA TYR A 31 2.85 4.77 10.77
C TYR A 31 1.67 4.72 11.75
N PRO A 32 1.04 5.84 12.12
CA PRO A 32 -0.24 5.79 12.83
C PRO A 32 -1.23 5.01 11.96
N MET A 33 -1.51 3.78 12.37
CA MET A 33 -2.26 2.82 11.56
C MET A 33 -3.72 2.94 11.92
N CYS A 34 -4.46 3.61 11.05
CA CYS A 34 -5.88 3.37 11.01
C CYS A 34 -6.07 2.09 10.22
N TYR A 35 -6.32 0.97 10.90
CA TYR A 35 -6.60 -0.31 10.28
C TYR A 35 -8.10 -0.47 10.14
N GLU A 36 -8.63 0.01 9.02
CA GLU A 36 -10.04 -0.14 8.71
C GLU A 36 -10.19 -1.05 7.52
N ARG A 37 -11.04 -2.06 7.70
CA ARG A 37 -11.21 -3.16 6.75
C ARG A 37 -12.67 -3.28 6.35
N GLU A 38 -12.92 -3.08 5.07
CA GLU A 38 -14.23 -3.25 4.46
C GLU A 38 -14.20 -4.46 3.52
N ILE A 39 -15.30 -5.22 3.51
CA ILE A 39 -15.43 -6.42 2.68
C ILE A 39 -16.70 -6.30 1.85
N ALA A 40 -16.60 -6.57 0.55
CA ALA A 40 -17.73 -6.69 -0.35
C ALA A 40 -17.66 -8.03 -1.09
N GLU A 41 -18.77 -8.77 -1.13
CA GLU A 41 -18.90 -10.00 -1.89
C GLU A 41 -19.79 -9.74 -3.10
N VAL A 42 -19.25 -9.96 -4.31
CA VAL A 42 -19.92 -9.65 -5.58
C VAL A 42 -19.77 -10.81 -6.55
N GLY A 43 -20.83 -11.62 -6.64
CA GLY A 43 -20.78 -12.88 -7.38
C GLY A 43 -19.72 -13.83 -6.82
N PRO A 44 -18.79 -14.36 -7.64
CA PRO A 44 -17.71 -15.24 -7.18
C PRO A 44 -16.52 -14.48 -6.57
N PHE A 45 -16.58 -13.15 -6.47
CA PHE A 45 -15.51 -12.32 -5.94
C PHE A 45 -15.74 -11.91 -4.49
N LYS A 46 -14.63 -11.87 -3.75
CA LYS A 46 -14.53 -11.20 -2.46
C LYS A 46 -13.51 -10.08 -2.58
N LEU A 47 -13.97 -8.87 -2.39
CA LEU A 47 -13.17 -7.65 -2.43
C LEU A 47 -12.92 -7.20 -1.00
N ILE A 48 -11.67 -6.94 -0.66
CA ILE A 48 -11.26 -6.47 0.67
C ILE A 48 -10.52 -5.17 0.45
N LYS A 49 -11.11 -4.07 0.94
CA LYS A 49 -10.47 -2.77 0.99
C LYS A 49 -9.91 -2.59 2.39
N GLU A 50 -8.65 -2.21 2.46
CA GLU A 50 -8.01 -1.82 3.72
C GLU A 50 -7.40 -0.44 3.59
N THR A 51 -7.85 0.47 4.45
CA THR A 51 -7.12 1.70 4.72
C THR A 51 -6.07 1.34 5.77
N LEU A 52 -4.79 1.56 5.49
CA LEU A 52 -3.68 1.25 6.40
C LEU A 52 -3.15 2.52 7.07
N ASN A 53 -3.01 3.59 6.28
CA ASN A 53 -2.70 4.93 6.77
C ASN A 53 -3.20 5.96 5.74
N PRO A 54 -4.29 6.69 6.01
CA PRO A 54 -4.81 7.68 5.07
C PRO A 54 -3.83 8.84 4.86
N TYR A 55 -3.05 9.24 5.88
CA TYR A 55 -2.08 10.32 5.77
C TYR A 55 -0.93 10.00 4.83
N ALA A 56 -0.50 8.73 4.79
CA ALA A 56 0.49 8.24 3.83
C ALA A 56 -0.12 7.76 2.52
N ARG A 57 -1.45 7.90 2.34
CA ARG A 57 -2.21 7.36 1.19
C ARG A 57 -1.92 5.87 1.01
N ALA A 58 -1.81 5.15 2.12
CA ALA A 58 -1.50 3.72 2.18
C ALA A 58 -2.82 2.94 2.27
N PHE A 59 -3.12 2.25 1.19
CA PHE A 59 -4.31 1.46 0.97
C PHE A 59 -3.91 0.11 0.39
N ARG A 60 -4.74 -0.89 0.66
CA ARG A 60 -4.66 -2.21 0.04
C ARG A 60 -6.01 -2.60 -0.53
N LEU A 61 -5.99 -3.18 -1.73
CA LEU A 61 -7.13 -3.85 -2.33
C LEU A 61 -6.76 -5.31 -2.57
N THR A 62 -7.43 -6.23 -1.87
CA THR A 62 -7.35 -7.65 -2.18
C THR A 62 -8.57 -8.03 -3.01
N VAL A 63 -8.34 -8.62 -4.18
CA VAL A 63 -9.37 -9.22 -5.02
C VAL A 63 -9.20 -10.72 -4.95
N ALA A 64 -10.11 -11.42 -4.29
CA ALA A 64 -10.13 -12.87 -4.24
C ALA A 64 -11.29 -13.42 -5.08
N TYR A 65 -11.09 -14.58 -5.70
CA TYR A 65 -12.02 -15.18 -6.63
C TYR A 65 -12.13 -16.68 -6.39
N ASN A 66 -13.38 -17.15 -6.33
CA ASN A 66 -13.74 -18.55 -6.14
C ASN A 66 -14.78 -19.01 -7.18
N GLY A 67 -14.61 -18.59 -8.43
CA GLY A 67 -15.52 -18.95 -9.53
C GLY A 67 -14.97 -20.04 -10.46
N GLU A 68 -15.59 -20.17 -11.64
CA GLU A 68 -15.33 -21.25 -12.60
C GLU A 68 -13.89 -21.28 -13.14
N LEU A 69 -13.25 -20.12 -13.27
CA LEU A 69 -11.93 -20.00 -13.91
C LEU A 69 -10.76 -20.20 -12.94
N LYS A 70 -11.00 -20.40 -11.64
CA LYS A 70 -9.97 -20.37 -10.59
C LYS A 70 -8.88 -21.44 -10.77
N ASN A 71 -9.24 -22.57 -11.38
CA ASN A 71 -8.34 -23.69 -11.65
C ASN A 71 -7.56 -23.50 -12.97
N SER A 72 -7.74 -22.40 -13.69
CA SER A 72 -6.98 -22.15 -14.92
C SER A 72 -5.54 -21.72 -14.60
N ALA A 73 -4.57 -22.30 -15.29
CA ALA A 73 -3.14 -22.01 -15.09
C ALA A 73 -2.75 -20.55 -15.44
N ASP A 74 -3.61 -19.82 -16.15
CA ASP A 74 -3.43 -18.47 -16.64
C ASP A 74 -4.52 -17.51 -16.14
N VAL A 75 -5.22 -17.87 -15.05
CA VAL A 75 -6.25 -17.00 -14.47
C VAL A 75 -5.65 -15.66 -14.05
N GLY A 76 -6.31 -14.59 -14.47
CA GLY A 76 -6.02 -13.23 -14.09
C GLY A 76 -7.31 -12.47 -13.80
N PHE A 77 -7.16 -11.26 -13.30
CA PHE A 77 -8.28 -10.37 -13.03
C PHE A 77 -8.12 -9.11 -13.87
N TRP A 78 -9.19 -8.78 -14.59
CA TRP A 78 -9.40 -7.41 -15.05
C TRP A 78 -10.02 -6.64 -13.88
N ILE A 79 -9.40 -5.54 -13.49
CA ILE A 79 -9.79 -4.72 -12.35
C ILE A 79 -9.87 -3.27 -12.80
N ARG A 80 -10.98 -2.60 -12.49
CA ARG A 80 -11.14 -1.17 -12.65
C ARG A 80 -11.47 -0.51 -11.32
N LEU A 81 -10.67 0.46 -10.90
CA LEU A 81 -10.85 1.24 -9.68
C LEU A 81 -10.90 2.72 -10.06
N ASN A 82 -12.00 3.40 -9.75
CA ASN A 82 -12.18 4.84 -10.00
C ASN A 82 -11.80 5.27 -11.44
N GLY A 83 -12.16 4.43 -12.41
CA GLY A 83 -11.89 4.66 -13.84
C GLY A 83 -10.48 4.29 -14.32
N GLN A 84 -9.58 3.86 -13.43
CA GLN A 84 -8.28 3.27 -13.82
C GLN A 84 -8.41 1.77 -13.96
N GLU A 85 -7.80 1.18 -14.97
CA GLU A 85 -7.88 -0.26 -15.21
C GLU A 85 -6.52 -0.93 -15.33
N ILE A 86 -6.48 -2.17 -14.86
CA ILE A 86 -5.33 -3.07 -14.97
C ILE A 86 -5.86 -4.48 -15.26
N THR A 87 -5.00 -5.30 -15.85
CA THR A 87 -5.20 -6.75 -15.88
C THR A 87 -3.96 -7.39 -15.29
N VAL A 88 -4.16 -8.14 -14.22
CA VAL A 88 -3.07 -8.72 -13.43
C VAL A 88 -3.28 -10.22 -13.31
N ARG A 89 -2.18 -10.96 -13.29
CA ARG A 89 -2.21 -12.40 -13.06
C ARG A 89 -2.60 -12.64 -11.60
N ALA A 90 -3.49 -13.59 -11.36
CA ALA A 90 -3.84 -13.98 -10.01
C ALA A 90 -2.83 -14.98 -9.45
N GLU A 91 -2.62 -14.91 -8.15
CA GLU A 91 -1.84 -15.84 -7.36
C GLU A 91 -2.73 -16.96 -6.82
N GLN A 92 -2.14 -18.12 -6.57
CA GLN A 92 -2.83 -19.25 -5.99
C GLN A 92 -2.93 -19.07 -4.48
N GLY A 93 -4.16 -19.03 -3.98
CA GLY A 93 -4.48 -18.95 -2.57
C GLY A 93 -4.32 -20.29 -1.85
N ARG A 94 -4.32 -20.23 -0.52
CA ARG A 94 -4.15 -21.42 0.33
C ARG A 94 -5.37 -22.32 0.33
N TYR A 95 -6.55 -21.80 -0.01
CA TYR A 95 -7.83 -22.48 0.12
C TYR A 95 -8.52 -22.73 -1.21
N ASN A 96 -7.74 -23.00 -2.27
CA ASN A 96 -8.23 -23.22 -3.64
C ASN A 96 -9.06 -22.05 -4.18
N ASP A 97 -8.77 -20.86 -3.66
CA ASP A 97 -9.09 -19.55 -4.18
C ASP A 97 -7.89 -19.02 -4.97
N VAL A 98 -8.14 -18.04 -5.83
CA VAL A 98 -7.07 -17.26 -6.45
C VAL A 98 -7.27 -15.80 -6.10
N PHE A 99 -6.19 -15.07 -5.90
CA PHE A 99 -6.26 -13.71 -5.40
C PHE A 99 -5.17 -12.82 -5.99
N VAL A 100 -5.32 -11.51 -5.84
CA VAL A 100 -4.25 -10.54 -6.02
C VAL A 100 -4.35 -9.51 -4.90
N GLU A 101 -3.21 -9.06 -4.42
CA GLU A 101 -3.12 -7.91 -3.52
C GLU A 101 -2.46 -6.76 -4.26
N LEU A 102 -3.04 -5.57 -4.13
CA LEU A 102 -2.56 -4.34 -4.73
C LEU A 102 -2.34 -3.32 -3.63
N HIS A 103 -1.19 -2.67 -3.62
CA HIS A 103 -0.78 -1.74 -2.58
C HIS A 103 -0.49 -0.35 -3.15
N SER A 104 -1.02 0.70 -2.52
CA SER A 104 -0.70 2.08 -2.93
C SER A 104 0.61 2.62 -2.34
N SER A 105 1.21 1.89 -1.39
CA SER A 105 2.40 2.31 -0.63
C SER A 105 3.41 1.16 -0.47
N LEU A 106 4.53 1.45 0.21
CA LEU A 106 5.50 0.41 0.59
C LEU A 106 4.80 -0.76 1.29
N HIS A 107 5.18 -1.98 0.92
CA HIS A 107 4.60 -3.21 1.44
C HIS A 107 5.67 -4.32 1.49
N ASN A 108 5.31 -5.51 2.00
CA ASN A 108 6.22 -6.67 2.10
C ASN A 108 7.58 -6.35 2.76
N CYS A 109 7.54 -5.53 3.81
CA CYS A 109 8.75 -5.13 4.52
C CYS A 109 9.38 -6.33 5.25
N THR A 110 10.67 -6.55 5.01
CA THR A 110 11.47 -7.56 5.72
C THR A 110 12.70 -6.92 6.36
N MET A 111 13.14 -7.48 7.49
CA MET A 111 14.35 -7.02 8.17
C MET A 111 15.59 -7.53 7.44
N ALA A 112 16.40 -6.63 6.87
CA ALA A 112 17.63 -6.98 6.17
C ALA A 112 18.86 -6.95 7.11
N GLY A 113 18.79 -7.71 8.19
CA GLY A 113 19.82 -7.74 9.23
C GLY A 113 19.99 -6.37 9.90
N SER A 114 21.23 -5.92 10.09
CA SER A 114 21.55 -4.59 10.67
C SER A 114 21.30 -3.41 9.73
N ASN A 115 20.89 -3.66 8.48
CA ASN A 115 20.74 -2.63 7.45
C ASN A 115 19.34 -1.99 7.43
N GLY A 116 18.46 -2.37 8.37
CA GLY A 116 17.09 -1.85 8.49
C GLY A 116 16.08 -2.61 7.63
N TRP A 117 14.88 -2.01 7.51
CA TRP A 117 13.77 -2.58 6.77
C TRP A 117 13.91 -2.37 5.26
N GLN A 118 13.74 -3.45 4.50
CA GLN A 118 13.61 -3.42 3.05
C GLN A 118 12.17 -3.72 2.69
N CYS A 119 11.52 -2.76 2.03
CA CYS A 119 10.13 -2.87 1.60
C CYS A 119 10.04 -2.81 0.07
N GLU A 120 9.04 -3.48 -0.47
CA GLU A 120 8.68 -3.40 -1.88
C GLU A 120 7.95 -2.09 -2.15
N SER A 121 8.32 -1.42 -3.24
CA SER A 121 7.65 -0.19 -3.67
C SER A 121 6.53 -0.53 -4.65
N PRO A 122 5.42 0.23 -4.65
CA PRO A 122 4.35 0.03 -5.60
C PRO A 122 4.85 0.02 -7.04
N ASP A 123 4.44 -0.99 -7.79
CA ASP A 123 4.81 -1.13 -9.20
C ASP A 123 4.02 -0.12 -10.08
N ALA A 124 4.21 -0.21 -11.40
CA ALA A 124 3.53 0.68 -12.34
C ALA A 124 2.00 0.45 -12.40
N PHE A 125 1.53 -0.78 -12.19
CA PHE A 125 0.11 -1.12 -12.19
C PHE A 125 -0.56 -0.63 -10.91
N GLU A 126 0.09 -0.82 -9.77
CA GLU A 126 -0.37 -0.36 -8.45
C GLU A 126 -0.45 1.17 -8.38
N LYS A 127 0.60 1.87 -8.84
CA LYS A 127 0.57 3.34 -8.93
C LYS A 127 -0.56 3.85 -9.81
N ARG A 128 -0.85 3.13 -10.91
CA ARG A 128 -1.92 3.49 -11.85
C ARG A 128 -3.29 3.25 -11.24
N ILE A 129 -3.55 2.06 -10.71
CA ILE A 129 -4.88 1.67 -10.21
C ILE A 129 -5.31 2.55 -9.03
N PHE A 130 -4.37 2.96 -8.17
CA PHE A 130 -4.65 3.83 -7.03
C PHE A 130 -4.58 5.34 -7.32
N TYR A 131 -4.34 5.76 -8.57
CA TYR A 131 -4.13 7.17 -8.90
C TYR A 131 -5.28 8.08 -8.42
N TYR A 132 -6.52 7.59 -8.49
CA TYR A 132 -7.73 8.30 -8.03
C TYR A 132 -8.34 7.71 -6.75
N ALA A 133 -7.61 6.88 -6.00
CA ALA A 133 -8.09 6.30 -4.75
C ALA A 133 -8.11 7.33 -3.59
N ALA A 134 -7.34 8.41 -3.70
CA ALA A 134 -7.35 9.52 -2.76
C ALA A 134 -7.27 10.88 -3.48
N ASP A 135 -7.87 11.92 -2.88
CA ASP A 135 -7.81 13.30 -3.35
C ASP A 135 -6.40 13.91 -3.18
N GLN A 136 -6.18 15.09 -3.74
CA GLN A 136 -4.90 15.82 -3.67
C GLN A 136 -4.41 16.12 -2.23
N ASN A 137 -5.28 16.03 -1.23
CA ASN A 137 -4.96 16.26 0.18
C ASN A 137 -4.70 14.95 0.94
N GLY A 138 -4.69 13.80 0.24
CA GLY A 138 -4.52 12.49 0.85
C GLY A 138 -5.79 11.90 1.46
N ARG A 139 -6.95 12.54 1.29
CA ARG A 139 -8.22 11.97 1.78
C ARG A 139 -8.68 10.89 0.83
N GLU A 140 -9.09 9.75 1.37
CA GLU A 140 -9.64 8.66 0.58
C GLU A 140 -10.90 9.13 -0.17
N ASN A 141 -11.00 8.74 -1.44
CA ASN A 141 -12.21 8.90 -2.24
C ASN A 141 -13.15 7.71 -2.03
N ASP A 142 -14.39 7.81 -2.47
CA ASP A 142 -15.19 6.61 -2.65
C ASP A 142 -14.52 5.71 -3.70
N TRP A 143 -14.59 4.40 -3.52
CA TRP A 143 -14.00 3.43 -4.44
C TRP A 143 -15.10 2.71 -5.20
N ASP A 144 -15.18 2.97 -6.49
CA ASP A 144 -15.98 2.19 -7.43
C ASP A 144 -15.08 1.12 -8.05
N VAL A 145 -15.31 -0.13 -7.67
CA VAL A 145 -14.51 -1.28 -8.09
C VAL A 145 -15.33 -2.15 -9.03
N GLU A 146 -14.78 -2.41 -10.21
CA GLU A 146 -15.29 -3.43 -11.13
C GLU A 146 -14.26 -4.52 -11.35
N VAL A 147 -14.73 -5.78 -11.38
CA VAL A 147 -13.86 -6.94 -11.54
C VAL A 147 -14.47 -8.00 -12.47
N ALA A 148 -13.60 -8.69 -13.18
CA ALA A 148 -13.91 -9.90 -13.94
C ALA A 148 -12.69 -10.84 -13.92
N ALA A 149 -12.94 -12.15 -13.96
CA ALA A 149 -11.87 -13.14 -14.08
C ALA A 149 -11.69 -13.48 -15.54
N VAL A 150 -10.43 -13.55 -15.97
CA VAL A 150 -10.06 -13.80 -17.36
C VAL A 150 -9.09 -14.96 -17.42
N ALA A 151 -9.33 -15.91 -18.33
CA ALA A 151 -8.45 -17.05 -18.55
C ALA A 151 -8.71 -17.64 -19.94
N LYS A 152 -7.66 -17.92 -20.74
CA LYS A 152 -7.76 -18.54 -22.07
C LYS A 152 -8.79 -17.88 -23.00
N GLY A 153 -8.91 -16.56 -22.94
CA GLY A 153 -9.90 -15.79 -23.69
C GLY A 153 -11.35 -15.90 -23.18
N ARG A 154 -11.61 -16.66 -22.12
CA ARG A 154 -12.89 -16.68 -21.40
C ARG A 154 -12.94 -15.54 -20.39
N TRP A 155 -14.16 -15.06 -20.15
CA TRP A 155 -14.49 -14.04 -19.16
C TRP A 155 -15.57 -14.59 -18.22
N ASP A 156 -15.27 -14.67 -16.93
CA ASP A 156 -16.29 -14.84 -15.90
C ASP A 156 -16.72 -13.45 -15.42
N SER A 157 -17.93 -13.08 -15.84
CA SER A 157 -18.54 -11.76 -15.64
C SER A 157 -20.02 -11.94 -15.33
N ASN A 158 -20.65 -10.90 -14.79
CA ASN A 158 -22.08 -10.84 -14.51
C ASN A 158 -22.91 -10.68 -15.81
N ARG A 159 -23.09 -11.78 -16.55
CA ARG A 159 -23.96 -11.86 -17.73
C ARG A 159 -23.65 -10.80 -18.80
N GLY A 160 -22.37 -10.58 -19.08
CA GLY A 160 -21.90 -9.58 -20.04
C GLY A 160 -21.63 -8.19 -19.45
N LYS A 161 -21.79 -8.02 -18.13
CA LYS A 161 -21.28 -6.87 -17.36
C LYS A 161 -20.25 -7.36 -16.33
N ASN A 162 -19.38 -6.49 -15.84
CA ASN A 162 -18.46 -6.84 -14.76
C ASN A 162 -19.17 -6.89 -13.40
N TYR A 163 -18.59 -7.60 -12.43
CA TYR A 163 -19.06 -7.52 -11.04
C TYR A 163 -18.61 -6.19 -10.46
N GLN A 164 -19.46 -5.54 -9.68
CA GLN A 164 -19.21 -4.19 -9.17
C GLN A 164 -19.50 -4.11 -7.68
N ALA A 165 -18.60 -3.47 -6.93
CA ALA A 165 -18.82 -3.04 -5.56
C ALA A 165 -18.47 -1.56 -5.41
N ARG A 166 -19.04 -0.91 -4.39
CA ARG A 166 -18.65 0.41 -3.95
C ARG A 166 -18.22 0.35 -2.49
N PHE A 167 -17.06 0.92 -2.18
CA PHE A 167 -16.65 1.22 -0.80
C PHE A 167 -16.77 2.72 -0.55
N GLY A 168 -17.25 3.09 0.64
CA GLY A 168 -17.27 4.48 1.04
C GLY A 168 -15.86 5.00 1.31
N ALA A 169 -15.64 6.30 1.12
CA ALA A 169 -14.46 6.96 1.67
C ALA A 169 -14.46 6.79 3.19
N ASN A 170 -13.35 6.28 3.74
CA ASN A 170 -13.18 6.22 5.17
C ASN A 170 -12.90 7.62 5.71
N ARG A 171 -13.73 8.05 6.68
CA ARG A 171 -13.63 9.36 7.31
C ARG A 171 -13.27 9.29 8.80
N ASP A 172 -13.21 8.08 9.35
CA ASP A 172 -13.04 7.83 10.79
C ASP A 172 -11.55 7.80 11.18
N CYS A 173 -10.67 7.64 10.20
CA CYS A 173 -9.22 7.70 10.34
C CYS A 173 -8.62 9.13 10.37
N ARG A 174 -9.29 10.09 11.00
CA ARG A 174 -8.85 11.50 11.09
C ARG A 174 -8.28 11.83 12.46
#